data_AF-A0A8T1U042-F1
#
_entry.id   AF-A0A8T1U042-F1
#
_cell.length_a   1.000
_cell.length_b   1.000
_cell.length_c   1.000
_cell.angle_alpha   90.00
_cell.angle_beta   90.00
_cell.angle_gamma   90.00
#
_symmetry.space_group_name_H-M   'P 1'
#
loop_
_entity.id
_entity.type
_entity.pdbx_description
1 polymer ?
#
loop_
_entity_poly.entity_id
_entity_poly.type
_entity_poly.pdbx_seq_one_letter_code
_entity_poly.pdbx_strand_id
1 'polypeptide(L)'
;MAMLQNTSQDMVIARTFMIMSWNLMARAANTVSICYNHLEWRDDALCVYFAHMKNDQRGARPRDPRHVYANPLSPEICPILALGRASEGSQITADLERRGAAASDISTHSMRKGASTFCSSGSTTCPPSVAVHLRAGWSMGGVQDRYRRHDAAGDMFVGRTASGLPILQPEFASLPPHFVHGEEVVQKAKRICFPNLPEAVEFVGEFALAPLIYHLDLLREYLPGNHPLFQSPLFAASELVNQLRSYIRTDSRIELKNEIEARKADVQTIMESHDAMCERLCAEVSTILEERVVQTGIPTCDSMASSIMKRLEDAGVLQHLHTHEETEGNTPNTASETAIQSGEEVEAVTEPVYPIYHWGGGMHMFPLNV
;
A
#
# COMPACT_ATOMS: atom_id res chain seq x y z
N MET A 1 10.11 -17.37 -13.87
CA MET A 1 9.50 -18.47 -14.65
C MET A 1 10.06 -19.85 -14.34
N ALA A 2 11.38 -20.07 -14.26
CA ALA A 2 11.97 -21.41 -14.12
C ALA A 2 11.35 -22.33 -13.04
N MET A 3 11.06 -21.83 -11.84
CA MET A 3 10.40 -22.64 -10.79
C MET A 3 8.90 -22.86 -11.03
N LEU A 4 8.23 -21.95 -11.74
CA LEU A 4 6.81 -22.09 -12.07
C LEU A 4 6.60 -23.24 -13.06
N GLN A 5 7.47 -23.33 -14.06
CA GLN A 5 7.42 -24.27 -15.19
C GLN A 5 7.95 -25.67 -14.84
N ASN A 6 8.66 -25.80 -13.73
CA ASN A 6 9.24 -27.06 -13.32
C ASN A 6 8.17 -28.02 -12.81
N THR A 7 8.23 -29.27 -13.27
CA THR A 7 7.27 -30.33 -12.92
C THR A 7 7.58 -31.01 -11.58
N SER A 8 8.74 -30.74 -10.98
CA SER A 8 9.10 -31.27 -9.66
C SER A 8 8.23 -30.67 -8.58
N GLN A 9 7.63 -31.54 -7.75
CA GLN A 9 6.86 -31.14 -6.57
C GLN A 9 7.68 -30.23 -5.64
N ASP A 10 8.99 -30.46 -5.58
CA ASP A 10 9.96 -29.71 -4.77
C ASP A 10 10.00 -28.25 -5.19
N MET A 11 9.94 -27.99 -6.50
CA MET A 11 9.99 -26.64 -7.05
C MET A 11 8.66 -25.91 -6.82
N VAL A 12 7.54 -26.62 -6.81
CA VAL A 12 6.23 -26.07 -6.42
C VAL A 12 6.24 -25.67 -4.94
N ILE A 13 6.76 -26.54 -4.07
CA ILE A 13 6.89 -26.29 -2.63
C ILE A 13 7.88 -25.14 -2.36
N ALA A 14 9.07 -25.18 -2.97
CA ALA A 14 10.09 -24.14 -2.82
C ALA A 14 9.59 -22.78 -3.30
N ARG A 15 8.87 -22.74 -4.43
CA ARG A 15 8.22 -21.52 -4.92
C ARG A 15 7.23 -20.98 -3.90
N THR A 16 6.37 -21.84 -3.35
CA THR A 16 5.36 -21.44 -2.36
C THR A 16 6.00 -20.94 -1.08
N PHE A 17 7.00 -21.67 -0.57
CA PHE A 17 7.78 -21.26 0.59
C PHE A 17 8.43 -19.89 0.39
N MET A 18 9.01 -19.65 -0.79
CA MET A 18 9.62 -18.37 -1.12
C MET A 18 8.58 -17.25 -1.19
N ILE A 19 7.52 -17.42 -1.99
CA ILE A 19 6.49 -16.38 -2.14
C ILE A 19 5.83 -16.06 -0.79
N MET A 20 5.54 -17.08 0.03
CA MET A 20 4.98 -16.87 1.37
C MET A 20 5.99 -16.20 2.31
N SER A 21 7.27 -16.60 2.31
CA SER A 21 8.30 -15.94 3.14
C SER A 21 8.49 -14.47 2.77
N TRP A 22 8.40 -14.14 1.48
CA TRP A 22 8.44 -12.78 0.97
C TRP A 22 7.23 -11.97 1.45
N ASN A 23 6.02 -12.44 1.14
CA ASN A 23 4.78 -11.73 1.48
C ASN A 23 4.62 -11.57 2.98
N LEU A 24 4.97 -12.60 3.75
CA LEU A 24 4.92 -12.54 5.20
C LEU A 24 6.06 -11.72 5.79
N MET A 25 7.12 -11.36 5.06
CA MET A 25 8.35 -10.78 5.64
C MET A 25 8.86 -11.61 6.83
N ALA A 26 8.84 -12.93 6.66
CA ALA A 26 9.08 -13.90 7.72
C ALA A 26 10.45 -14.56 7.60
N ARG A 27 10.90 -15.20 8.68
CA ARG A 27 12.01 -16.15 8.59
C ARG A 27 11.50 -17.51 8.16
N ALA A 28 12.40 -18.33 7.62
CA ALA A 28 12.16 -19.71 7.25
C ALA A 28 11.46 -20.49 8.37
N ALA A 29 12.01 -20.44 9.59
CA ALA A 29 11.44 -21.10 10.76
C ALA A 29 9.97 -20.69 11.00
N ASN A 30 9.64 -19.41 10.84
CA ASN A 30 8.26 -18.95 10.96
C ASN A 30 7.38 -19.47 9.80
N THR A 31 7.87 -19.40 8.56
CA THR A 31 7.11 -19.83 7.37
C THR A 31 6.80 -21.34 7.41
N VAL A 32 7.76 -22.18 7.80
CA VAL A 32 7.56 -23.65 7.86
C VAL A 32 6.68 -24.07 9.04
N SER A 33 6.62 -23.27 10.11
CA SER A 33 5.77 -23.56 11.27
C SER A 33 4.33 -23.07 11.11
N ILE A 34 3.94 -22.59 9.93
CA ILE A 34 2.55 -22.23 9.66
C ILE A 34 1.71 -23.50 9.62
N CYS A 35 0.56 -23.46 10.30
CA CYS A 35 -0.40 -24.55 10.40
C CYS A 35 -1.79 -23.99 10.13
N TYR A 36 -2.80 -24.84 9.95
CA TYR A 36 -4.16 -24.40 9.67
C TYR A 36 -4.71 -23.42 10.73
N ASN A 37 -4.41 -23.63 12.02
CA ASN A 37 -4.83 -22.74 13.10
C ASN A 37 -4.19 -21.33 13.06
N HIS A 38 -3.21 -21.11 12.18
CA HIS A 38 -2.58 -19.81 11.95
C HIS A 38 -3.19 -19.06 10.77
N LEU A 39 -4.12 -19.67 10.03
CA LEU A 39 -4.71 -19.12 8.82
C LEU A 39 -6.15 -18.72 9.08
N GLU A 40 -6.49 -17.50 8.67
CA GLU A 40 -7.85 -17.00 8.64
C GLU A 40 -8.02 -16.21 7.36
N TRP A 41 -9.16 -16.32 6.71
CA TRP A 41 -9.50 -15.41 5.63
C TRP A 41 -10.40 -14.31 6.18
N ARG A 42 -10.02 -13.05 5.96
CA ARG A 42 -10.80 -11.89 6.40
C ARG A 42 -10.88 -10.87 5.28
N ASP A 43 -12.09 -10.44 4.98
CA ASP A 43 -12.40 -9.57 3.85
C ASP A 43 -11.83 -10.15 2.55
N ASP A 44 -10.79 -9.51 2.00
CA ASP A 44 -10.15 -9.89 0.75
C ASP A 44 -8.69 -10.37 0.90
N ALA A 45 -8.28 -10.70 2.13
CA ALA A 45 -6.92 -11.11 2.46
C ALA A 45 -6.85 -12.43 3.24
N LEU A 46 -5.79 -13.19 2.98
CA LEU A 46 -5.35 -14.24 3.87
C LEU A 46 -4.59 -13.61 5.05
N CYS A 47 -5.14 -13.73 6.25
CA CYS A 47 -4.49 -13.33 7.49
C CYS A 47 -3.68 -14.51 8.06
N VAL A 48 -2.39 -14.26 8.31
CA VAL A 48 -1.50 -15.25 8.93
C VAL A 48 -1.03 -14.76 10.30
N TYR A 49 -1.29 -15.57 11.33
CA TYR A 49 -0.93 -15.27 12.71
C TYR A 49 0.30 -16.06 13.16
N PHE A 50 1.33 -15.36 13.64
CA PHE A 50 2.50 -16.01 14.20
C PHE A 50 2.39 -16.18 15.72
N ALA A 51 2.70 -17.37 16.20
CA ALA A 51 2.80 -17.64 17.63
C ALA A 51 4.02 -16.96 18.28
N HIS A 52 5.15 -16.87 17.55
CA HIS A 52 6.40 -16.26 18.02
C HIS A 52 6.99 -15.33 16.96
N MET A 53 7.50 -14.17 17.39
CA MET A 53 8.14 -13.18 16.50
C MET A 53 9.53 -12.81 17.00
N LYS A 54 10.38 -12.21 16.13
CA LYS A 54 11.76 -11.83 16.49
C LYS A 54 11.81 -11.05 17.82
N ASN A 55 10.97 -10.05 17.92
CA ASN A 55 10.85 -9.11 19.03
C ASN A 55 9.82 -9.55 20.08
N ASP A 56 9.20 -10.72 19.89
CA ASP A 56 8.26 -11.32 20.83
C ASP A 56 8.42 -12.84 20.83
N GLN A 57 9.56 -13.30 21.34
CA GLN A 57 9.84 -14.73 21.48
C GLN A 57 8.93 -15.40 22.52
N ARG A 58 8.36 -14.62 23.45
CA ARG A 58 7.48 -15.12 24.51
C ARG A 58 6.01 -15.14 24.11
N GLY A 59 5.65 -14.56 22.96
CA GLY A 59 4.26 -14.47 22.49
C GLY A 59 3.37 -13.64 23.41
N ALA A 60 3.95 -12.66 24.12
CA ALA A 60 3.25 -11.87 25.12
C ALA A 60 2.50 -10.67 24.51
N ARG A 61 2.77 -10.33 23.25
CA ARG A 61 2.10 -9.24 22.53
C ARG A 61 0.84 -9.75 21.83
N PRO A 62 -0.14 -8.87 21.55
CA PRO A 62 -1.26 -9.18 20.68
C PRO A 62 -0.74 -9.80 19.37
N ARG A 63 -1.40 -10.88 18.92
CA ARG A 63 -1.07 -11.54 17.66
C ARG A 63 -1.66 -10.76 16.51
N ASP A 64 -0.92 -9.76 16.07
CA ASP A 64 -1.29 -8.98 14.89
C ASP A 64 -1.17 -9.85 13.62
N PRO A 65 -2.18 -9.85 12.73
CA PRO A 65 -2.14 -10.63 11.50
C PRO A 65 -1.17 -10.02 10.49
N ARG A 66 -0.65 -10.87 9.60
CA ARG A 66 0.01 -10.44 8.36
C ARG A 66 -0.94 -10.68 7.20
N HIS A 67 -1.40 -9.62 6.55
CA HIS A 67 -2.35 -9.69 5.44
C HIS A 67 -1.61 -10.05 4.14
N VAL A 68 -2.01 -11.15 3.50
CA VAL A 68 -1.45 -11.64 2.24
C VAL A 68 -2.53 -11.58 1.17
N TYR A 69 -2.22 -10.98 0.02
CA TYR A 69 -3.21 -10.69 -1.03
C TYR A 69 -2.96 -11.52 -2.28
N ALA A 70 -4.04 -11.91 -2.97
CA ALA A 70 -3.90 -12.45 -4.31
C ALA A 70 -3.40 -11.36 -5.27
N ASN A 71 -2.61 -11.78 -6.26
CA ASN A 71 -2.23 -10.94 -7.39
C ASN A 71 -2.80 -11.56 -8.67
N PRO A 72 -4.00 -11.15 -9.11
CA PRO A 72 -4.62 -11.66 -10.33
C PRO A 72 -3.95 -11.13 -11.62
N LEU A 73 -3.02 -10.19 -11.52
CA LEU A 73 -2.28 -9.64 -12.68
C LEU A 73 -1.01 -10.44 -13.00
N SER A 74 -0.44 -11.10 -12.00
CA SER A 74 0.86 -11.77 -12.14
C SER A 74 0.85 -13.13 -11.41
N PRO A 75 0.38 -14.20 -12.07
CA PRO A 75 0.27 -15.52 -11.45
C PRO A 75 1.62 -16.08 -10.99
N GLU A 76 2.74 -15.61 -11.56
CA GLU A 76 4.11 -16.03 -11.25
C GLU A 76 4.52 -15.68 -9.82
N ILE A 77 3.94 -14.63 -9.24
CA ILE A 77 4.26 -14.12 -7.90
C ILE A 77 3.07 -14.14 -6.94
N CYS A 78 1.88 -14.50 -7.43
CA CYS A 78 0.66 -14.54 -6.63
C CYS A 78 0.77 -15.56 -5.47
N PRO A 79 0.69 -15.11 -4.19
CA PRO A 79 0.84 -15.99 -3.04
C PRO A 79 -0.33 -16.95 -2.87
N ILE A 80 -1.56 -16.51 -3.16
CA ILE A 80 -2.75 -17.35 -3.01
C ILE A 80 -2.77 -18.46 -4.07
N LEU A 81 -2.39 -18.15 -5.31
CA LEU A 81 -2.20 -19.17 -6.36
C LEU A 81 -1.09 -20.16 -6.00
N ALA A 82 0.02 -19.68 -5.42
CA ALA A 82 1.09 -20.56 -4.95
C ALA A 82 0.59 -21.52 -3.86
N LEU A 83 -0.21 -21.02 -2.91
CA LEU A 83 -0.80 -21.84 -1.85
C LEU A 83 -1.76 -22.90 -2.40
N GLY A 84 -2.62 -22.56 -3.35
CA GLY A 84 -3.52 -23.51 -4.02
C GLY A 84 -2.76 -24.64 -4.70
N ARG A 85 -1.69 -24.32 -5.43
CA ARG A 85 -0.85 -25.33 -6.10
C ARG A 85 -0.09 -26.24 -5.13
N ALA A 86 0.41 -25.71 -4.02
CA ALA A 86 1.14 -26.51 -3.03
C ALA A 86 0.20 -27.42 -2.21
N SER A 87 -1.04 -27.00 -2.01
CA SER A 87 -2.02 -27.73 -1.18
C SER A 87 -2.59 -28.97 -1.88
N GLU A 88 -2.34 -29.15 -3.19
CA GLU A 88 -2.53 -30.44 -3.89
C GLU A 88 -1.42 -31.48 -3.53
N GLY A 89 -0.39 -31.09 -2.75
CA GLY A 89 0.73 -31.94 -2.36
C GLY A 89 0.99 -32.03 -0.85
N SER A 90 2.00 -32.84 -0.46
CA SER A 90 2.44 -33.03 0.94
C SER A 90 2.82 -31.72 1.62
N GLN A 91 2.63 -31.65 2.95
CA GLN A 91 3.01 -30.51 3.79
C GLN A 91 4.46 -30.07 3.56
N ILE A 92 4.69 -28.75 3.48
CA ILE A 92 6.00 -28.11 3.22
C ILE A 92 7.08 -28.61 4.19
N THR A 93 6.74 -28.76 5.46
CA THR A 93 7.66 -29.20 6.53
C THR A 93 8.08 -30.66 6.35
N ALA A 94 7.12 -31.55 6.07
CA ALA A 94 7.39 -32.96 5.85
C ALA A 94 8.29 -33.18 4.61
N ASP A 95 8.19 -32.34 3.59
CA ASP A 95 9.04 -32.44 2.40
C ASP A 95 10.45 -31.85 2.62
N LEU A 96 10.59 -30.78 3.40
CA LEU A 96 11.89 -30.23 3.82
C LEU A 96 12.67 -31.22 4.70
N GLU A 97 11.99 -31.81 5.69
CA GLU A 97 12.58 -32.81 6.60
C GLU A 97 12.97 -34.09 5.87
N ARG A 98 12.13 -34.58 4.95
CA ARG A 98 12.44 -35.76 4.10
C ARG A 98 13.76 -35.60 3.35
N ARG A 99 14.16 -34.37 3.04
CA ARG A 99 15.33 -34.05 2.24
C ARG A 99 16.57 -33.71 3.05
N GLY A 100 16.48 -33.81 4.38
CA GLY A 100 17.58 -33.45 5.27
C GLY A 100 17.94 -31.96 5.24
N ALA A 101 17.04 -31.10 4.74
CA ALA A 101 17.21 -29.66 4.78
C ALA A 101 16.47 -29.11 5.99
N ALA A 102 17.20 -28.67 7.01
CA ALA A 102 16.55 -27.97 8.11
C ALA A 102 16.10 -26.59 7.61
N ALA A 103 14.91 -26.14 8.02
CA ALA A 103 14.42 -24.81 7.66
C ALA A 103 15.38 -23.69 8.08
N SER A 104 16.19 -23.92 9.13
CA SER A 104 17.28 -23.03 9.56
C SER A 104 18.37 -22.82 8.51
N ASP A 105 18.57 -23.79 7.62
CA ASP A 105 19.67 -23.80 6.64
C ASP A 105 19.31 -23.00 5.39
N ILE A 106 18.02 -22.69 5.21
CA ILE A 106 17.53 -21.84 4.13
C ILE A 106 17.65 -20.37 4.55
N SER A 107 18.60 -19.65 3.95
CA SER A 107 18.82 -18.21 4.18
C SER A 107 17.69 -17.34 3.64
N THR A 108 16.58 -17.32 4.37
CA THR A 108 15.42 -16.44 4.14
C THR A 108 15.64 -15.01 4.63
N HIS A 109 16.80 -14.71 5.21
CA HIS A 109 17.16 -13.36 5.61
C HIS A 109 17.13 -12.39 4.43
N SER A 110 17.52 -12.86 3.24
CA SER A 110 17.43 -12.09 2.01
C SER A 110 15.98 -11.77 1.65
N MET A 111 15.05 -12.73 1.80
CA MET A 111 13.64 -12.54 1.46
C MET A 111 12.94 -11.53 2.35
N ARG A 112 13.10 -11.65 3.67
CA ARG A 112 12.50 -10.71 4.62
C ARG A 112 13.05 -9.29 4.45
N LYS A 113 14.37 -9.16 4.29
CA LYS A 113 15.00 -7.85 4.10
C LYS A 113 14.64 -7.26 2.73
N GLY A 114 14.69 -8.08 1.69
CA GLY A 114 14.34 -7.70 0.33
C GLY A 114 12.89 -7.25 0.19
N ALA A 115 11.93 -7.97 0.79
CA ALA A 115 10.53 -7.57 0.81
C ALA A 115 10.33 -6.23 1.54
N SER A 116 11.00 -6.04 2.68
CA SER A 116 10.98 -4.78 3.41
C SER A 116 11.53 -3.65 2.55
N THR A 117 12.73 -3.82 1.95
CA THR A 117 13.33 -2.84 1.04
C THR A 117 12.38 -2.51 -0.10
N PHE A 118 11.87 -3.53 -0.80
CA PHE A 118 10.93 -3.38 -1.91
C PHE A 118 9.71 -2.53 -1.54
N CYS A 119 9.10 -2.79 -0.38
CA CYS A 119 7.97 -2.00 0.07
C CYS A 119 8.37 -0.55 0.34
N SER A 120 9.52 -0.30 0.96
CA SER A 120 9.98 1.05 1.32
C SER A 120 10.67 1.84 0.21
N SER A 121 11.09 1.21 -0.90
CA SER A 121 11.93 1.84 -1.93
C SER A 121 11.31 1.88 -3.33
N GLY A 122 10.06 1.41 -3.49
CA GLY A 122 9.42 1.27 -4.80
C GLY A 122 8.61 2.47 -5.30
N SER A 123 8.31 3.44 -4.44
CA SER A 123 7.49 4.62 -4.77
C SER A 123 7.68 5.74 -3.75
N THR A 124 7.38 6.98 -4.14
CA THR A 124 7.17 8.11 -3.21
C THR A 124 5.94 7.89 -2.32
N THR A 125 5.02 7.02 -2.74
CA THR A 125 3.83 6.59 -2.01
C THR A 125 4.01 5.20 -1.38
N CYS A 126 5.18 4.89 -0.83
CA CYS A 126 5.42 3.59 -0.19
C CYS A 126 4.63 3.42 1.12
N PRO A 127 4.39 2.18 1.58
CA PRO A 127 3.84 1.93 2.89
C PRO A 127 4.69 2.59 4.00
N PRO A 128 4.06 3.06 5.10
CA PRO A 128 4.78 3.66 6.21
C PRO A 128 5.88 2.73 6.72
N SER A 129 7.07 3.27 6.93
CA SER A 129 8.22 2.49 7.44
C SER A 129 7.85 1.74 8.72
N VAL A 130 7.06 2.35 9.60
CA VAL A 130 6.55 1.75 10.84
C VAL A 130 5.83 0.42 10.58
N ALA A 131 4.90 0.38 9.62
CA ALA A 131 4.16 -0.83 9.27
C ALA A 131 5.11 -1.91 8.72
N VAL A 132 6.06 -1.51 7.86
CA VAL A 132 7.08 -2.42 7.32
C VAL A 132 7.96 -3.02 8.44
N HIS A 133 8.43 -2.21 9.38
CA HIS A 133 9.25 -2.66 10.51
C HIS A 133 8.47 -3.61 11.44
N LEU A 134 7.22 -3.27 11.76
CA LEU A 134 6.35 -4.09 12.59
C LEU A 134 6.08 -5.45 11.92
N ARG A 135 5.72 -5.46 10.63
CA ARG A 135 5.55 -6.69 9.85
C ARG A 135 6.85 -7.50 9.78
N ALA A 136 8.00 -6.88 9.55
CA ALA A 136 9.29 -7.59 9.53
C ALA A 136 9.76 -8.09 10.94
N GLY A 137 9.06 -7.69 12.00
CA GLY A 137 9.42 -7.97 13.39
C GLY A 137 10.73 -7.28 13.79
N TRP A 138 10.97 -6.06 13.32
CA TRP A 138 12.15 -5.27 13.64
C TRP A 138 11.85 -4.31 14.80
N SER A 139 12.84 -4.07 15.64
CA SER A 139 12.77 -3.00 16.64
C SER A 139 13.04 -1.68 15.93
N MET A 140 12.21 -0.68 16.19
CA MET A 140 12.39 0.69 15.73
C MET A 140 13.28 1.50 16.70
N GLY A 141 13.41 1.02 17.94
CA GLY A 141 14.28 1.59 18.96
C GLY A 141 13.67 2.77 19.72
N GLY A 142 14.12 2.92 20.98
CA GLY A 142 13.83 4.08 21.83
C GLY A 142 12.33 4.39 21.99
N VAL A 143 11.99 5.65 21.74
CA VAL A 143 10.63 6.19 21.86
C VAL A 143 9.67 5.56 20.84
N GLN A 144 10.15 5.16 19.66
CA GLN A 144 9.29 4.65 18.58
C GLN A 144 8.63 3.32 18.96
N ASP A 145 9.38 2.39 19.56
CA ASP A 145 8.84 1.09 20.01
C ASP A 145 7.78 1.21 21.11
N ARG A 146 7.73 2.33 21.85
CA ARG A 146 6.75 2.56 22.91
C ARG A 146 5.40 2.99 22.36
N TYR A 147 5.42 3.90 21.38
CA TYR A 147 4.22 4.61 20.92
C TYR A 147 3.70 4.18 19.56
N ARG A 148 4.55 3.60 18.71
CA ARG A 148 4.13 3.15 17.38
C ARG A 148 3.73 1.68 17.42
N ARG A 149 2.45 1.42 17.21
CA ARG A 149 1.84 0.09 17.30
C ARG A 149 1.34 -0.37 15.94
N HIS A 150 1.03 -1.65 15.87
CA HIS A 150 0.39 -2.21 14.70
C HIS A 150 -0.96 -1.51 14.47
N ASP A 151 -1.23 -1.26 13.20
CA ASP A 151 -2.52 -0.84 12.69
C ASP A 151 -2.81 -1.67 11.44
N ALA A 152 -4.07 -2.09 11.29
CA ALA A 152 -4.48 -2.97 10.22
C ALA A 152 -4.29 -2.32 8.85
N ALA A 153 -4.65 -1.05 8.67
CA ALA A 153 -4.53 -0.37 7.37
C ALA A 153 -3.07 -0.28 6.92
N GLY A 154 -2.16 -0.01 7.87
CA GLY A 154 -0.72 -0.04 7.62
C GLY A 154 -0.23 -1.41 7.11
N ASP A 155 -0.59 -2.50 7.77
CA ASP A 155 -0.19 -3.85 7.35
C ASP A 155 -0.86 -4.30 6.04
N MET A 156 -2.13 -3.92 5.82
CA MET A 156 -2.85 -4.18 4.57
C MET A 156 -2.17 -3.51 3.38
N PHE A 157 -1.71 -2.24 3.54
CA PHE A 157 -0.90 -1.56 2.52
C PHE A 157 0.38 -2.34 2.24
N VAL A 158 1.15 -2.68 3.29
CA VAL A 158 2.38 -3.47 3.13
C VAL A 158 2.10 -4.81 2.43
N GLY A 159 1.01 -5.48 2.78
CA GLY A 159 0.60 -6.75 2.20
C GLY A 159 0.35 -6.66 0.70
N ARG A 160 -0.48 -5.70 0.27
CA ARG A 160 -0.78 -5.47 -1.16
C ARG A 160 0.49 -5.13 -1.94
N THR A 161 1.33 -4.25 -1.39
CA THR A 161 2.62 -3.91 -1.99
C THR A 161 3.50 -5.15 -2.11
N ALA A 162 3.68 -5.92 -1.04
CA ALA A 162 4.51 -7.13 -1.06
C ALA A 162 4.01 -8.21 -2.03
N SER A 163 2.70 -8.27 -2.29
CA SER A 163 2.08 -9.15 -3.29
C SER A 163 2.28 -8.67 -4.73
N GLY A 164 2.90 -7.50 -4.93
CA GLY A 164 3.23 -6.94 -6.23
C GLY A 164 2.06 -6.21 -6.90
N LEU A 165 1.04 -5.80 -6.14
CA LEU A 165 -0.05 -4.99 -6.68
C LEU A 165 0.44 -3.55 -6.96
N PRO A 166 0.00 -2.92 -8.07
CA PRO A 166 0.54 -1.64 -8.53
C PRO A 166 0.02 -0.47 -7.69
N ILE A 167 0.84 0.06 -6.78
CA ILE A 167 0.47 1.08 -5.76
C ILE A 167 -0.25 2.32 -6.33
N LEU A 168 0.10 2.71 -7.56
CA LEU A 168 -0.41 3.93 -8.20
C LEU A 168 -1.54 3.67 -9.21
N GLN A 169 -2.07 2.45 -9.25
CA GLN A 169 -3.13 2.08 -10.19
C GLN A 169 -4.36 1.54 -9.43
N PRO A 170 -5.58 1.63 -10.01
CA PRO A 170 -6.80 1.11 -9.38
C PRO A 170 -6.70 -0.38 -9.03
N GLU A 171 -5.92 -1.14 -9.80
CA GLU A 171 -5.68 -2.56 -9.56
C GLU A 171 -4.96 -2.82 -8.22
N PHE A 172 -4.41 -1.80 -7.56
CA PHE A 172 -3.95 -1.91 -6.18
C PHE A 172 -5.04 -2.45 -5.26
N ALA A 173 -6.30 -2.07 -5.51
CA ALA A 173 -7.47 -2.48 -4.75
C ALA A 173 -8.17 -3.71 -5.35
N SER A 174 -7.53 -4.44 -6.27
CA SER A 174 -8.09 -5.66 -6.87
C SER A 174 -8.48 -6.66 -5.79
N LEU A 175 -9.63 -7.30 -5.99
CA LEU A 175 -10.03 -8.44 -5.18
C LEU A 175 -9.34 -9.72 -5.66
N PRO A 176 -9.19 -10.71 -4.77
CA PRO A 176 -8.87 -12.06 -5.20
C PRO A 176 -9.95 -12.61 -6.16
N PRO A 177 -9.58 -13.47 -7.12
CA PRO A 177 -10.54 -14.33 -7.78
C PRO A 177 -11.36 -15.10 -6.73
N HIS A 178 -12.68 -15.04 -6.82
CA HIS A 178 -13.59 -15.68 -5.88
C HIS A 178 -14.85 -16.17 -6.59
N PHE A 179 -15.52 -17.16 -6.00
CA PHE A 179 -16.78 -17.69 -6.51
C PHE A 179 -17.95 -16.86 -5.97
N VAL A 180 -18.88 -16.47 -6.84
CA VAL A 180 -20.07 -15.70 -6.44
C VAL A 180 -21.31 -16.59 -6.34
N HIS A 181 -21.29 -17.75 -7.02
CA HIS A 181 -22.40 -18.71 -7.08
C HIS A 181 -21.87 -20.16 -7.11
N GLY A 182 -22.79 -21.12 -7.04
CA GLY A 182 -22.48 -22.53 -7.27
C GLY A 182 -21.84 -23.23 -6.07
N GLU A 183 -22.25 -22.89 -4.85
CA GLU A 183 -21.71 -23.43 -3.60
C GLU A 183 -21.53 -24.95 -3.63
N GLU A 184 -22.53 -25.72 -4.05
CA GLU A 184 -22.43 -27.18 -4.12
C GLU A 184 -21.32 -27.67 -5.07
N VAL A 185 -21.15 -26.99 -6.21
CA VAL A 185 -20.13 -27.30 -7.23
C VAL A 185 -18.75 -26.94 -6.69
N VAL A 186 -18.62 -25.78 -6.03
CA VAL A 186 -17.40 -25.33 -5.36
C VAL A 186 -17.01 -26.30 -4.25
N GLN A 187 -17.97 -26.74 -3.43
CA GLN A 187 -17.75 -27.73 -2.37
C GLN A 187 -17.23 -29.06 -2.93
N LYS A 188 -17.83 -29.54 -4.01
CA LYS A 188 -17.36 -30.75 -4.71
C LYS A 188 -15.92 -30.57 -5.20
N ALA A 189 -15.61 -29.43 -5.81
CA ALA A 189 -14.27 -29.14 -6.31
C ALA A 189 -13.23 -29.01 -5.19
N LYS A 190 -13.59 -28.38 -4.05
CA LYS A 190 -12.73 -28.29 -2.86
C LYS A 190 -12.39 -29.67 -2.31
N ARG A 191 -13.36 -30.60 -2.22
CA ARG A 191 -13.10 -31.97 -1.75
C ARG A 191 -12.19 -32.76 -2.70
N ILE A 192 -12.24 -32.47 -3.99
CA ILE A 192 -11.36 -33.10 -4.99
C ILE A 192 -9.93 -32.54 -4.87
N CYS A 193 -9.79 -31.22 -4.76
CA CYS A 193 -8.48 -30.53 -4.76
C CYS A 193 -7.79 -30.61 -3.39
N PHE A 194 -8.55 -30.52 -2.30
CA PHE A 194 -8.07 -30.46 -0.91
C PHE A 194 -8.83 -31.45 -0.01
N PRO A 195 -8.64 -32.77 -0.19
CA PRO A 195 -9.47 -33.80 0.46
C PRO A 195 -9.38 -33.82 1.99
N ASN A 196 -8.28 -33.31 2.57
CA ASN A 196 -8.02 -33.33 4.01
C ASN A 196 -8.07 -31.94 4.65
N LEU A 197 -8.73 -30.97 4.00
CA LEU A 197 -8.81 -29.60 4.50
C LEU A 197 -9.75 -29.53 5.73
N PRO A 198 -9.29 -29.01 6.88
CA PRO A 198 -10.17 -28.81 8.03
C PRO A 198 -11.26 -27.76 7.76
N GLU A 199 -12.43 -27.93 8.37
CA GLU A 199 -13.56 -26.99 8.29
C GLU A 199 -13.16 -25.56 8.70
N ALA A 200 -12.29 -25.43 9.71
CA ALA A 200 -11.79 -24.14 10.19
C ALA A 200 -11.07 -23.29 9.13
N VAL A 201 -10.54 -23.92 8.07
CA VAL A 201 -9.82 -23.24 6.97
C VAL A 201 -10.48 -23.48 5.62
N GLU A 202 -11.75 -23.88 5.61
CA GLU A 202 -12.47 -24.22 4.38
C GLU A 202 -12.54 -23.03 3.41
N PHE A 203 -12.76 -21.83 3.95
CA PHE A 203 -12.79 -20.59 3.17
C PHE A 203 -11.42 -20.27 2.57
N VAL A 204 -10.31 -20.57 3.26
CA VAL A 204 -8.96 -20.45 2.70
C VAL A 204 -8.81 -21.39 1.49
N GLY A 205 -9.35 -22.61 1.58
CA GLY A 205 -9.38 -23.54 0.44
C GLY A 205 -10.17 -23.02 -0.74
N GLU A 206 -11.28 -22.34 -0.51
CA GLU A 206 -12.09 -21.74 -1.57
C GLU A 206 -11.34 -20.64 -2.33
N PHE A 207 -10.71 -19.73 -1.61
CA PHE A 207 -9.90 -18.66 -2.20
C PHE A 207 -8.56 -19.17 -2.76
N ALA A 208 -8.09 -20.34 -2.35
CA ALA A 208 -6.95 -21.01 -2.98
C ALA A 208 -7.36 -21.72 -4.28
N LEU A 209 -8.60 -22.21 -4.38
CA LEU A 209 -9.16 -22.87 -5.57
C LEU A 209 -9.46 -21.88 -6.69
N ALA A 210 -10.07 -20.73 -6.38
CA ALA A 210 -10.52 -19.79 -7.41
C ALA A 210 -9.38 -19.28 -8.33
N PRO A 211 -8.19 -18.88 -7.84
CA PRO A 211 -7.06 -18.49 -8.69
C PRO A 211 -6.54 -19.60 -9.60
N LEU A 212 -6.63 -20.88 -9.17
CA LEU A 212 -6.22 -22.02 -10.00
C LEU A 212 -7.06 -22.13 -11.28
N ILE A 213 -8.38 -21.95 -11.13
CA ILE A 213 -9.33 -21.99 -12.24
C ILE A 213 -9.25 -20.69 -13.06
N TYR A 214 -9.16 -19.53 -12.40
CA TYR A 214 -9.06 -18.22 -13.05
C TYR A 214 -7.86 -18.14 -14.00
N HIS A 215 -6.68 -18.62 -13.56
CA HIS A 215 -5.46 -18.59 -14.35
C HIS A 215 -5.23 -19.83 -15.22
N LEU A 216 -6.22 -20.72 -15.37
CA LEU A 216 -6.00 -22.01 -16.02
C LEU A 216 -5.45 -21.90 -17.46
N ASP A 217 -5.95 -20.95 -18.25
CA ASP A 217 -5.47 -20.77 -19.62
C ASP A 217 -4.00 -20.33 -19.65
N LEU A 218 -3.63 -19.33 -18.84
CA LEU A 218 -2.23 -18.90 -18.69
C LEU A 218 -1.33 -20.04 -18.17
N LEU A 219 -1.83 -20.84 -17.23
CA LEU A 219 -1.09 -21.98 -16.71
C LEU A 219 -0.86 -23.03 -17.81
N ARG A 220 -1.82 -23.26 -18.71
CA ARG A 220 -1.65 -24.17 -19.86
C ARG A 220 -0.63 -23.66 -20.88
N GLU A 221 -0.47 -22.34 -21.01
CA GLU A 221 0.56 -21.74 -21.86
C GLU A 221 1.96 -21.84 -21.22
N TYR A 222 2.05 -21.66 -19.90
CA TYR A 222 3.34 -21.62 -19.21
C TYR A 222 3.86 -22.97 -18.77
N LEU A 223 2.98 -23.92 -18.45
CA LEU A 223 3.33 -25.22 -17.91
C LEU A 223 3.32 -26.30 -19.00
N PRO A 224 4.24 -27.26 -18.95
CA PRO A 224 4.21 -28.37 -19.90
C PRO A 224 2.96 -29.24 -19.68
N GLY A 225 2.43 -29.85 -20.74
CA GLY A 225 1.19 -30.63 -20.66
C GLY A 225 1.26 -31.86 -19.72
N ASN A 226 2.47 -32.34 -19.39
CA ASN A 226 2.69 -33.42 -18.43
C ASN A 226 2.86 -32.92 -16.98
N HIS A 227 2.64 -31.63 -16.72
CA HIS A 227 2.82 -31.05 -15.39
C HIS A 227 1.84 -31.66 -14.36
N PRO A 228 2.28 -31.98 -13.12
CA PRO A 228 1.43 -32.65 -12.11
C PRO A 228 0.10 -31.96 -11.82
N LEU A 229 0.07 -30.63 -11.88
CA LEU A 229 -1.17 -29.83 -11.80
C LEU A 229 -2.25 -30.37 -12.75
N PHE A 230 -1.94 -30.62 -14.01
CA PHE A 230 -2.92 -31.09 -15.00
C PHE A 230 -3.27 -32.57 -14.87
N GLN A 231 -2.52 -33.31 -14.05
CA GLN A 231 -2.83 -34.69 -13.70
C GLN A 231 -3.78 -34.78 -12.50
N SER A 232 -4.08 -33.65 -11.84
CA SER A 232 -4.98 -33.65 -10.70
C SER A 232 -6.42 -33.99 -11.14
N PRO A 233 -7.20 -34.70 -10.32
CA PRO A 233 -8.54 -35.13 -10.70
C PRO A 233 -9.49 -33.95 -11.01
N LEU A 234 -9.20 -32.76 -10.47
CA LEU A 234 -9.95 -31.55 -10.76
C LEU A 234 -9.84 -31.16 -12.23
N PHE A 235 -8.61 -31.16 -12.79
CA PHE A 235 -8.37 -30.73 -14.17
C PHE A 235 -8.68 -31.81 -15.20
N ALA A 236 -8.84 -33.07 -14.78
CA ALA A 236 -9.40 -34.13 -15.61
C ALA A 236 -10.91 -33.94 -15.86
N ALA A 237 -11.62 -33.24 -14.98
CA ALA A 237 -13.06 -33.02 -15.07
C ALA A 237 -13.38 -31.70 -15.81
N SER A 238 -13.26 -31.71 -17.15
CA SER A 238 -13.46 -30.51 -18.00
C SER A 238 -14.80 -29.80 -17.77
N GLU A 239 -15.88 -30.55 -17.61
CA GLU A 239 -17.22 -30.00 -17.34
C GLU A 239 -17.28 -29.26 -16.00
N LEU A 240 -16.69 -29.84 -14.94
CA LEU A 240 -16.63 -29.22 -13.62
C LEU A 240 -15.84 -27.92 -13.66
N VAL A 241 -14.69 -27.92 -14.34
CA VAL A 241 -13.84 -26.73 -14.50
C VAL A 241 -14.57 -25.62 -15.27
N ASN A 242 -15.31 -25.96 -16.32
CA ASN A 242 -16.08 -24.98 -17.10
C ASN A 242 -17.21 -24.35 -16.26
N GLN A 243 -17.90 -25.15 -15.45
CA GLN A 243 -18.92 -24.65 -14.52
C GLN A 243 -18.30 -23.70 -13.50
N LEU A 244 -17.21 -24.11 -12.83
CA LEU A 244 -16.48 -23.27 -11.86
C LEU A 244 -16.03 -21.96 -12.48
N ARG A 245 -15.55 -21.99 -13.73
CA ARG A 245 -15.09 -20.79 -14.45
C ARG A 245 -16.19 -19.75 -14.60
N SER A 246 -17.43 -20.18 -14.84
CA SER A 246 -18.57 -19.27 -14.98
C SER A 246 -18.92 -18.52 -13.69
N TYR A 247 -18.54 -19.07 -12.54
CA TYR A 247 -18.83 -18.53 -11.20
C TYR A 247 -17.77 -17.55 -10.68
N ILE A 248 -16.59 -17.50 -11.31
CA ILE A 248 -15.48 -16.67 -10.84
C ILE A 248 -15.68 -15.22 -11.22
N ARG A 249 -15.41 -14.33 -10.26
CA ARG A 249 -15.28 -12.88 -10.48
C ARG A 249 -14.00 -12.38 -9.83
N THR A 250 -13.48 -11.29 -10.38
CA THR A 250 -12.36 -10.52 -9.83
C THR A 250 -12.77 -9.08 -9.50
N ASP A 251 -13.99 -8.69 -9.90
CA ASP A 251 -14.36 -7.28 -9.98
C ASP A 251 -15.57 -7.03 -9.07
N SER A 252 -15.33 -6.52 -7.87
CA SER A 252 -16.40 -5.95 -7.03
C SER A 252 -16.19 -4.46 -6.75
N ARG A 253 -15.31 -3.81 -7.51
CA ARG A 253 -15.03 -2.36 -7.40
C ARG A 253 -15.00 -1.65 -8.74
N ILE A 254 -15.72 -2.15 -9.75
CA ILE A 254 -15.83 -1.47 -11.06
C ILE A 254 -16.28 -0.02 -10.88
N GLU A 255 -17.27 0.22 -10.01
CA GLU A 255 -17.76 1.57 -9.68
C GLU A 255 -16.66 2.45 -9.08
N LEU A 256 -15.89 1.93 -8.12
CA LEU A 256 -14.77 2.66 -7.51
C LEU A 256 -13.63 2.89 -8.49
N LYS A 257 -13.34 1.93 -9.36
CA LYS A 257 -12.33 2.05 -10.42
C LYS A 257 -12.72 3.16 -11.40
N ASN A 258 -13.96 3.15 -11.86
CA ASN A 258 -14.49 4.18 -12.77
C ASN A 258 -14.46 5.56 -12.08
N GLU A 259 -14.83 5.65 -10.80
CA GLU A 259 -14.77 6.89 -10.02
C GLU A 259 -13.32 7.40 -9.85
N ILE A 260 -12.36 6.51 -9.57
CA ILE A 260 -10.93 6.87 -9.46
C ILE A 260 -10.39 7.35 -10.81
N GLU A 261 -10.74 6.67 -11.91
CA GLU A 261 -10.34 7.07 -13.26
C GLU A 261 -10.91 8.43 -13.64
N ALA A 262 -12.18 8.68 -13.33
CA ALA A 262 -12.82 9.99 -13.53
C ALA A 262 -12.12 11.09 -12.72
N ARG A 263 -11.91 10.89 -11.42
CA ARG A 263 -11.20 11.86 -10.57
C ARG A 263 -9.76 12.11 -11.00
N LYS A 264 -9.07 11.09 -11.53
CA LYS A 264 -7.72 11.26 -12.07
C LYS A 264 -7.70 12.16 -13.29
N ALA A 265 -8.71 12.04 -14.18
CA ALA A 265 -8.87 12.93 -15.32
C ALA A 265 -9.18 14.38 -14.89
N ASP A 266 -10.00 14.55 -13.86
CA ASP A 266 -10.31 15.87 -13.29
C ASP A 266 -9.05 16.54 -12.72
N VAL A 267 -8.26 15.81 -11.91
CA VAL A 267 -7.00 16.31 -11.35
C VAL A 267 -6.01 16.68 -12.44
N GLN A 268 -5.90 15.86 -13.49
CA GLN A 268 -5.04 16.16 -14.64
C GLN A 268 -5.45 17.47 -15.33
N THR A 269 -6.75 17.68 -15.52
CA THR A 269 -7.29 18.92 -16.10
C THR A 269 -6.99 20.14 -15.22
N ILE A 270 -7.10 19.99 -13.89
CA ILE A 270 -6.76 21.04 -12.93
C ILE A 270 -5.27 21.37 -13.00
N MET A 271 -4.39 20.36 -13.06
CA MET A 271 -2.95 20.56 -13.17
C MET A 271 -2.58 21.32 -14.45
N GLU A 272 -3.15 20.93 -15.60
CA GLU A 272 -2.92 21.62 -16.88
C GLU A 272 -3.42 23.07 -16.84
N SER A 273 -4.55 23.32 -16.19
CA SER A 273 -5.07 24.68 -15.98
C SER A 273 -4.14 25.52 -15.09
N HIS A 274 -3.63 24.92 -14.01
CA HIS A 274 -2.71 25.58 -13.08
C HIS A 274 -1.36 25.89 -13.74
N ASP A 275 -0.80 24.95 -14.51
CA ASP A 275 0.45 25.18 -15.24
C ASP A 275 0.29 26.28 -16.29
N ALA A 276 -0.81 26.28 -17.05
CA ALA A 276 -1.12 27.35 -17.99
C ALA A 276 -1.33 28.71 -17.30
N MET A 277 -1.88 28.73 -16.08
CA MET A 277 -1.98 29.95 -15.27
C MET A 277 -0.59 30.46 -14.86
N CYS A 278 0.26 29.56 -14.36
CA CYS A 278 1.64 29.87 -13.97
C CYS A 278 2.45 30.43 -15.15
N GLU A 279 2.32 29.84 -16.34
CA GLU A 279 2.99 30.33 -17.55
C GLU A 279 2.54 31.75 -17.92
N ARG A 280 1.23 32.03 -17.88
CA ARG A 280 0.70 33.39 -18.13
C ARG A 280 1.21 34.40 -17.11
N LEU A 281 1.20 34.04 -15.83
CA LEU A 281 1.73 34.85 -14.73
C LEU A 281 3.20 35.20 -14.95
N CYS A 282 4.03 34.19 -15.23
CA CYS A 282 5.45 34.40 -15.50
C CYS A 282 5.70 35.29 -16.71
N ALA A 283 4.92 35.12 -17.79
CA ALA A 283 5.02 35.96 -18.98
C ALA A 283 4.65 37.41 -18.68
N GLU A 284 3.52 37.65 -18.00
CA GLU A 284 3.06 38.99 -17.64
C GLU A 284 4.03 39.71 -16.70
N VAL A 285 4.55 39.02 -15.67
CA VAL A 285 5.57 39.57 -14.78
C VAL A 285 6.84 39.93 -15.55
N SER A 286 7.26 39.09 -16.49
CA SER A 286 8.43 39.37 -17.34
C SER A 286 8.21 40.61 -18.21
N THR A 287 7.03 40.74 -18.83
CA THR A 287 6.67 41.94 -19.62
C THR A 287 6.68 43.21 -18.77
N ILE A 288 6.15 43.15 -17.54
CA ILE A 288 6.17 44.30 -16.61
C ILE A 288 7.61 44.72 -16.31
N LEU A 289 8.49 43.75 -16.05
CA LEU A 289 9.89 44.04 -15.77
C LEU A 289 10.57 44.68 -17.00
N GLU A 290 10.31 44.17 -18.21
CA GLU A 290 10.86 44.71 -19.46
C GLU A 290 10.36 46.14 -19.76
N GLU A 291 9.05 46.38 -19.68
CA GLU A 291 8.46 47.71 -19.92
C GLU A 291 9.00 48.77 -18.94
N ARG A 292 9.22 48.38 -17.67
CA ARG A 292 9.68 49.30 -16.63
C ARG A 292 11.18 49.58 -16.70
N VAL A 293 11.99 48.60 -17.11
CA VAL A 293 13.41 48.81 -17.44
C VAL A 293 13.55 49.84 -18.56
N VAL A 294 12.70 49.79 -19.58
CA VAL A 294 12.68 50.76 -20.68
C VAL A 294 12.28 52.18 -20.22
N GLN A 295 11.33 52.30 -19.29
CA GLN A 295 10.80 53.61 -18.86
C GLN A 295 11.64 54.35 -17.82
N THR A 296 12.27 53.63 -16.88
CA THR A 296 12.84 54.25 -15.67
C THR A 296 14.33 53.99 -15.46
N GLY A 297 14.92 53.07 -16.24
CA GLY A 297 16.33 52.68 -16.13
C GLY A 297 16.67 51.86 -14.86
N ILE A 298 15.89 51.93 -13.78
CA ILE A 298 16.05 51.13 -12.56
C ILE A 298 14.67 50.89 -11.90
N PRO A 299 14.14 49.65 -11.86
CA PRO A 299 12.89 49.36 -11.16
C PRO A 299 13.09 49.37 -9.62
N THR A 300 12.19 50.05 -8.88
CA THR A 300 12.16 50.05 -7.40
C THR A 300 11.18 49.01 -6.85
N CYS A 301 11.48 48.40 -5.70
CA CYS A 301 10.72 47.29 -5.10
C CYS A 301 9.21 47.58 -4.92
N ASP A 302 8.86 48.75 -4.40
CA ASP A 302 7.46 49.08 -4.08
C ASP A 302 6.59 49.27 -5.33
N SER A 303 7.21 49.80 -6.40
CA SER A 303 6.53 50.00 -7.68
C SER A 303 6.30 48.68 -8.42
N MET A 304 7.22 47.72 -8.26
CA MET A 304 7.07 46.36 -8.78
C MET A 304 5.96 45.63 -8.03
N ALA A 305 5.98 45.66 -6.69
CA ALA A 305 4.98 45.00 -5.85
C ALA A 305 3.55 45.48 -6.16
N SER A 306 3.35 46.80 -6.26
CA SER A 306 2.02 47.38 -6.55
C SER A 306 1.48 46.97 -7.93
N SER A 307 2.37 46.85 -8.93
CA SER A 307 1.98 46.49 -10.30
C SER A 307 1.68 45.00 -10.42
N ILE A 308 2.47 44.15 -9.75
CA ILE A 308 2.24 42.71 -9.67
C ILE A 308 0.90 42.44 -8.97
N MET A 309 0.65 43.07 -7.81
CA MET A 309 -0.58 42.88 -7.04
C MET A 309 -1.84 43.28 -7.83
N LYS A 310 -1.82 44.42 -8.53
CA LYS A 310 -2.95 44.85 -9.37
C LYS A 310 -3.26 43.86 -10.50
N ARG A 311 -2.25 43.24 -11.09
CA ARG A 311 -2.45 42.26 -12.17
C ARG A 311 -2.85 40.88 -11.65
N LEU A 312 -2.37 40.48 -10.48
CA LEU A 312 -2.87 39.31 -9.76
C LEU A 312 -4.37 39.46 -9.43
N GLU A 313 -4.81 40.68 -9.13
CA GLU A 313 -6.22 41.03 -8.97
C GLU A 313 -6.99 40.92 -10.29
N ASP A 314 -6.50 41.54 -11.36
CA ASP A 314 -7.11 41.50 -12.71
C ASP A 314 -7.22 40.06 -13.25
N ALA A 315 -6.23 39.21 -12.95
CA ALA A 315 -6.20 37.79 -13.32
C ALA A 315 -7.09 36.90 -12.43
N GLY A 316 -7.75 37.48 -11.41
CA GLY A 316 -8.65 36.76 -10.48
C GLY A 316 -7.93 35.86 -9.47
N VAL A 317 -6.59 35.90 -9.41
CA VAL A 317 -5.79 35.01 -8.55
C VAL A 317 -5.97 35.35 -7.07
N LEU A 318 -6.11 36.64 -6.74
CA LEU A 318 -6.29 37.08 -5.35
C LEU A 318 -7.60 36.58 -4.73
N GLN A 319 -8.65 36.40 -5.54
CA GLN A 319 -9.96 35.92 -5.06
C GLN A 319 -9.91 34.49 -4.51
N HIS A 320 -8.99 33.66 -5.01
CA HIS A 320 -8.79 32.28 -4.56
C HIS A 320 -7.96 32.18 -3.27
N LEU A 321 -7.18 33.20 -2.92
CA LEU A 321 -6.41 33.24 -1.68
C LEU A 321 -7.29 33.60 -0.46
N HIS A 322 -8.30 34.46 -0.65
CA HIS A 322 -9.22 34.87 0.41
C HIS A 322 -10.20 33.77 0.86
N THR A 323 -10.51 32.80 -0.01
CA THR A 323 -11.42 31.68 0.33
C THR A 323 -10.84 30.67 1.32
N HIS A 324 -9.54 30.72 1.65
CA HIS A 324 -8.91 29.73 2.52
C HIS A 324 -8.88 30.11 4.01
N GLU A 325 -9.13 31.38 4.35
CA GLU A 325 -9.06 31.87 5.74
C GLU A 325 -10.41 31.80 6.50
N GLU A 326 -11.55 31.66 5.82
CA GLU A 326 -12.87 31.72 6.48
C GLU A 326 -13.42 30.37 6.98
N THR A 327 -12.76 29.24 6.70
CA THR A 327 -13.27 27.89 7.06
C THR A 327 -12.65 27.24 8.30
N GLU A 328 -11.69 27.87 8.98
CA GLU A 328 -11.12 27.35 10.24
C GLU A 328 -11.40 28.31 11.41
N GLY A 329 -12.49 28.10 12.14
CA GLY A 329 -12.66 28.74 13.44
C GLY A 329 -14.07 28.78 13.99
N ASN A 330 -14.62 27.65 14.45
CA ASN A 330 -15.63 27.69 15.51
C ASN A 330 -15.74 26.36 16.27
N THR A 331 -14.90 26.22 17.31
CA THR A 331 -15.22 25.42 18.50
C THR A 331 -14.70 26.16 19.74
N PRO A 332 -15.54 26.49 20.73
CA PRO A 332 -15.10 27.25 21.89
C PRO A 332 -14.53 26.31 22.96
N ASN A 333 -13.27 26.54 23.36
CA ASN A 333 -12.74 25.97 24.59
C ASN A 333 -12.42 27.07 25.59
N THR A 334 -13.16 26.97 26.69
CA THR A 334 -13.14 27.74 27.93
C THR A 334 -11.82 27.58 28.69
N ALA A 335 -11.47 28.64 29.45
CA ALA A 335 -10.42 28.79 30.47
C ALA A 335 -9.23 29.61 29.94
N SER A 336 -8.74 30.67 30.58
CA SER A 336 -9.03 31.30 31.87
C SER A 336 -8.09 32.50 31.91
N GLU A 337 -8.60 33.73 31.93
CA GLU A 337 -7.79 34.90 32.32
C GLU A 337 -8.55 35.73 33.34
N THR A 338 -7.98 35.79 34.54
CA THR A 338 -8.40 36.69 35.60
C THR A 338 -7.35 37.79 35.67
N ALA A 339 -7.83 39.02 35.89
CA ALA A 339 -7.11 40.22 36.29
C ALA A 339 -6.45 41.05 35.18
N ILE A 340 -6.50 42.39 35.17
CA ILE A 340 -7.16 43.47 35.94
C ILE A 340 -6.87 44.74 35.10
N GLN A 341 -7.85 45.66 34.99
CA GLN A 341 -7.80 47.15 34.87
C GLN A 341 -6.53 47.80 34.27
N SER A 342 -6.55 48.85 33.42
CA SER A 342 -7.44 50.01 33.29
C SER A 342 -6.84 50.95 32.24
N GLY A 343 -7.68 51.81 31.64
CA GLY A 343 -7.28 53.18 31.25
C GLY A 343 -6.84 53.37 29.81
N GLU A 344 -7.69 54.06 29.04
CA GLU A 344 -7.45 54.58 27.70
C GLU A 344 -6.35 55.65 27.69
N GLU A 345 -5.53 55.67 26.63
CA GLU A 345 -5.22 56.89 25.86
C GLU A 345 -4.70 56.50 24.47
N VAL A 346 -5.24 57.15 23.43
CA VAL A 346 -4.99 56.88 22.01
C VAL A 346 -3.80 57.72 21.56
N GLU A 347 -2.73 57.07 21.08
CA GLU A 347 -1.63 57.72 20.37
C GLU A 347 -1.32 57.00 19.05
N ALA A 348 -1.01 57.78 18.02
CA ALA A 348 -0.93 57.39 16.61
C ALA A 348 0.07 56.24 16.34
N VAL A 349 -0.40 55.18 15.68
CA VAL A 349 0.43 54.03 15.30
C VAL A 349 1.26 54.38 14.06
N THR A 350 2.51 54.78 14.29
CA THR A 350 3.59 54.60 13.32
C THR A 350 3.89 53.11 13.20
N GLU A 351 3.86 52.55 11.99
CA GLU A 351 4.21 51.15 11.73
C GLU A 351 5.61 50.82 12.27
N PRO A 352 5.78 49.75 13.06
CA PRO A 352 7.09 49.37 13.58
C PRO A 352 7.97 48.77 12.48
N VAL A 353 9.12 49.38 12.24
CA VAL A 353 10.19 48.81 11.42
C VAL A 353 10.84 47.67 12.21
N TYR A 354 10.57 46.42 11.82
CA TYR A 354 11.20 45.24 12.43
C TYR A 354 12.59 45.02 11.81
N PRO A 355 13.69 45.08 12.59
CA PRO A 355 15.01 44.71 12.07
C PRO A 355 15.06 43.20 11.80
N ILE A 356 15.38 42.83 10.56
CA ILE A 356 15.54 41.44 10.11
C ILE A 356 17.00 41.02 10.27
N TYR A 357 17.22 39.83 10.85
CA TYR A 357 18.55 39.26 11.03
C TYR A 357 18.70 37.95 10.25
N HIS A 358 19.91 37.70 9.75
CA HIS A 358 20.26 36.49 8.99
C HIS A 358 21.34 35.68 9.69
N TRP A 359 21.05 34.42 10.02
CA TRP A 359 22.06 33.41 10.35
C TRP A 359 21.54 32.01 10.02
N GLY A 360 22.44 31.03 9.87
CA GLY A 360 22.07 29.62 9.63
C GLY A 360 21.31 29.36 8.32
N GLY A 361 21.28 30.31 7.38
CA GLY A 361 20.52 30.22 6.13
C GLY A 361 19.03 30.53 6.25
N GLY A 362 18.55 31.01 7.40
CA GLY A 362 17.15 31.40 7.64
C GLY A 362 16.98 32.89 7.98
N MET A 363 15.74 33.38 7.82
CA MET A 363 15.31 34.70 8.28
C MET A 363 14.62 34.57 9.64
N HIS A 364 15.01 35.40 10.60
CA HIS A 364 14.48 35.37 11.95
C HIS A 364 13.98 36.76 12.38
N MET A 365 12.79 36.80 12.97
CA MET A 365 12.23 38.00 13.60
C MET A 365 12.18 37.79 15.11
N PHE A 366 12.67 38.78 15.88
CA PHE A 366 12.48 38.80 17.33
C PHE A 366 11.37 39.79 17.69
N PRO A 367 10.55 39.48 18.71
CA PRO A 367 9.69 40.48 19.33
C PRO A 367 10.55 41.59 19.92
N LEU A 368 10.18 42.84 19.69
CA LEU A 368 10.74 43.97 20.43
C LEU A 368 10.26 43.84 21.88
N ASN A 369 11.15 43.34 22.75
CA ASN A 369 11.15 43.35 24.23
C ASN A 369 11.46 41.98 24.87
N VAL A 370 12.70 41.50 24.71
CA VAL A 370 13.32 40.53 25.63
C VAL A 370 14.67 41.05 26.09
#